data_AF-A0A7C5ALR1-F1
#
_entry.id   AF-A0A7C5ALR1-F1
#
_cell.length_a   1.000
_cell.length_b   1.000
_cell.length_c   1.000
_cell.angle_alpha   90.00
_cell.angle_beta   90.00
_cell.angle_gamma   90.00
#
_symmetry.space_group_name_H-M   'P 1'
#
loop_
_entity.id
_entity.type
_entity.pdbx_description
1 polymer ?
#
loop_
_entity_poly.entity_id
_entity_poly.type
_entity_poly.pdbx_seq_one_letter_code
_entity_poly.pdbx_strand_id
1 'polypeptide(L)'
;MKESNLKEFLSFHTMLTPIIIQILFWVGVAICVIAGIFLIATGKIQGLLIILLGPVVVRGYCEILIIFFRINDTLAEIKELMEDRRSPQSSPPA
;
A
#
# COMPACT_ATOMS: atom_id res chain seq x y z
N MET A 1 13.57 -14.91 -19.31
CA MET A 1 12.17 -15.35 -19.10
C MET A 1 11.76 -15.18 -17.63
N LYS A 2 11.47 -13.95 -17.18
CA LYS A 2 11.02 -13.68 -15.78
C LYS A 2 9.99 -12.55 -15.67
N GLU A 3 9.60 -11.95 -16.79
CA GLU A 3 8.81 -10.70 -16.81
C GLU A 3 7.29 -10.94 -16.98
N SER A 4 6.88 -12.11 -17.48
CA SER A 4 5.45 -12.43 -17.71
C SER A 4 4.68 -12.67 -16.41
N ASN A 5 5.29 -13.33 -15.42
CA ASN A 5 4.64 -13.62 -14.13
C ASN A 5 4.39 -12.35 -13.30
N LEU A 6 5.23 -11.32 -13.43
CA LEU A 6 5.05 -10.07 -12.71
C LEU A 6 3.81 -9.33 -13.20
N LYS A 7 3.61 -9.25 -14.52
CA LYS A 7 2.45 -8.54 -15.09
C LYS A 7 1.11 -9.18 -14.74
N GLU A 8 1.01 -10.51 -14.67
CA GLU A 8 -0.22 -11.20 -14.24
C GLU A 8 -0.48 -11.08 -12.73
N PHE A 9 0.56 -11.06 -11.90
CA PHE A 9 0.43 -10.72 -10.46
C PHE A 9 0.10 -9.24 -10.24
N LEU A 10 0.57 -8.35 -11.12
CA LEU A 10 0.33 -6.90 -11.04
C LEU A 10 -1.05 -6.48 -11.56
N SER A 11 -1.75 -7.34 -12.31
CA SER A 11 -3.00 -6.99 -13.01
C SER A 11 -4.27 -7.24 -12.19
N PHE A 12 -4.18 -7.37 -10.87
CA PHE A 12 -5.32 -7.57 -9.95
C PHE A 12 -5.35 -6.45 -8.90
N HIS A 13 -5.74 -5.26 -9.36
CA HIS A 13 -5.67 -4.00 -8.61
C HIS A 13 -6.28 -4.05 -7.19
N THR A 14 -7.29 -4.90 -6.97
CA THR A 14 -8.02 -5.00 -5.69
C THR A 14 -7.34 -5.91 -4.64
N MET A 15 -6.24 -6.60 -4.95
CA MET A 15 -5.50 -7.42 -3.97
C MET A 15 -3.97 -7.24 -3.98
N LEU A 16 -3.38 -6.50 -4.92
CA LEU A 16 -1.94 -6.25 -4.95
C LEU A 16 -1.48 -5.16 -3.96
N THR A 17 -2.21 -4.04 -3.92
CA THR A 17 -1.97 -2.92 -3.01
C THR A 17 -1.78 -3.35 -1.55
N PRO A 18 -2.65 -4.20 -0.95
CA PRO A 18 -2.44 -4.63 0.43
C PRO A 18 -1.14 -5.44 0.62
N ILE A 19 -0.75 -6.27 -0.35
CA ILE A 19 0.47 -7.09 -0.28
C ILE A 19 1.74 -6.22 -0.37
N ILE A 20 1.77 -5.25 -1.27
CA ILE A 20 2.92 -4.32 -1.41
C ILE A 20 3.13 -3.55 -0.10
N ILE A 21 2.06 -3.02 0.49
CA ILE A 21 2.16 -2.27 1.75
C ILE A 21 2.57 -3.19 2.90
N GLN A 22 2.15 -4.46 2.91
CA GLN A 22 2.55 -5.45 3.92
C GLN A 22 4.06 -5.75 3.88
N ILE A 23 4.64 -5.86 2.67
CA ILE A 23 6.09 -5.99 2.48
C ILE A 23 6.81 -4.73 2.96
N LEU A 24 6.29 -3.55 2.62
CA LEU A 24 6.85 -2.26 3.01
C LEU A 24 6.82 -2.06 4.54
N PHE A 25 5.75 -2.49 5.21
CA PHE A 25 5.64 -2.51 6.67
C PHE A 25 6.74 -3.36 7.30
N TRP A 26 6.91 -4.61 6.85
CA TRP A 26 7.92 -5.51 7.40
C TRP A 26 9.34 -4.98 7.20
N VAL A 27 9.63 -4.40 6.03
CA VAL A 27 10.90 -3.71 5.77
C VAL A 27 11.08 -2.51 6.69
N GLY A 28 10.06 -1.67 6.86
CA GLY A 28 10.10 -0.51 7.75
C GLY A 28 10.36 -0.90 9.21
N VAL A 29 9.67 -1.94 9.71
CA VAL A 29 9.90 -2.49 11.06
C VAL A 29 11.32 -3.04 11.18
N ALA A 30 11.82 -3.79 10.19
CA ALA A 30 13.19 -4.30 10.21
C ALA A 30 14.22 -3.16 10.30
N ILE A 31 14.03 -2.08 9.53
CA ILE A 31 14.88 -0.88 9.61
C ILE A 31 14.82 -0.25 11.01
N CYS A 32 13.63 -0.09 11.60
CA CYS A 32 13.49 0.46 12.96
C CYS A 32 14.22 -0.41 14.00
N VAL A 33 14.10 -1.74 13.89
CA VAL A 33 14.77 -2.68 14.80
C VAL A 33 16.29 -2.60 14.65
N ILE A 34 16.82 -2.62 13.42
CA ILE A 34 18.26 -2.54 13.14
C ILE A 34 18.82 -1.19 13.62
N ALA A 35 18.16 -0.08 13.29
CA ALA A 35 18.58 1.25 13.71
C ALA A 35 18.55 1.41 15.23
N GLY A 36 17.51 0.86 15.89
CA GLY A 36 17.39 0.85 17.34
C GLY A 36 18.50 0.05 18.03
N ILE A 37 18.82 -1.15 17.52
CA ILE A 37 19.93 -1.98 18.02
C ILE A 37 21.27 -1.25 17.86
N PHE A 38 21.50 -0.62 16.70
CA PHE A 38 22.72 0.17 16.46
C PHE A 38 22.85 1.33 17.45
N LEU A 39 21.77 2.06 17.72
CA LEU A 39 21.76 3.14 18.70
C LEU A 39 22.02 2.65 20.12
N ILE A 40 21.42 1.52 20.52
CA ILE A 40 21.69 0.89 21.83
C ILE A 40 23.17 0.48 21.93
N ALA A 41 23.75 -0.08 20.86
CA ALA A 41 25.16 -0.44 20.82
C ALA A 41 26.11 0.77 21.00
N THR A 42 25.66 1.97 20.61
CA THR A 42 26.40 3.23 20.87
C THR A 42 26.16 3.82 22.27
N GLY A 43 25.43 3.13 23.14
CA GLY A 43 25.11 3.58 24.51
C GLY A 43 23.94 4.57 24.58
N LYS A 44 23.22 4.80 23.48
CA LYS A 44 22.08 5.71 23.45
C LYS A 44 20.80 4.98 23.85
N ILE A 45 20.31 5.30 25.04
CA ILE A 45 19.01 4.87 25.59
C ILE A 45 17.82 5.19 24.65
N GLN A 46 17.96 6.22 23.81
CA GLN A 46 16.98 6.56 22.76
C GLN A 46 16.74 5.43 21.75
N GLY A 47 17.67 4.48 21.58
CA GLY A 47 17.47 3.33 20.71
C GLY A 47 16.34 2.41 21.17
N LEU A 48 16.11 2.27 22.48
CA LEU A 48 14.97 1.51 23.03
C LEU A 48 13.64 2.19 22.70
N LEU A 49 13.62 3.52 22.77
CA LEU A 49 12.44 4.30 22.40
C LEU A 49 12.10 4.12 20.91
N ILE A 50 13.10 4.06 20.04
CA ILE A 50 12.92 3.82 18.60
C ILE A 50 12.42 2.41 18.29
N ILE A 51 12.88 1.38 19.01
CA ILE A 51 12.38 0.00 18.84
C ILE A 51 10.90 -0.09 19.23
N LEU A 52 10.49 0.65 20.27
CA LEU A 52 9.11 0.61 20.76
C LEU A 52 8.16 1.52 19.95
N LEU A 53 8.56 2.78 19.70
CA LEU A 53 7.73 3.76 18.98
C LEU A 53 7.83 3.61 17.46
N GLY A 54 8.95 3.13 16.93
CA GLY A 54 9.20 3.02 15.49
C GLY A 54 8.14 2.18 14.77
N PRO A 55 7.84 0.95 15.20
CA PRO A 55 6.78 0.13 14.60
C PRO A 55 5.39 0.78 14.69
N VAL A 56 5.10 1.54 15.75
CA VAL A 56 3.82 2.26 15.90
C VAL A 56 3.70 3.35 14.83
N VAL A 57 4.78 4.11 14.62
CA VAL A 57 4.84 5.15 13.58
C VAL A 57 4.74 4.51 12.19
N VAL A 58 5.50 3.45 11.91
CA VAL A 58 5.45 2.71 10.63
C VAL A 58 4.05 2.19 10.35
N ARG A 59 3.35 1.68 11.38
CA ARG A 59 1.94 1.23 11.25
C ARG A 59 1.02 2.38 10.86
N GLY A 60 1.12 3.53 11.54
CA GLY A 60 0.33 4.72 11.22
C GLY A 60 0.55 5.22 9.80
N TYR A 61 1.80 5.24 9.32
CA TYR A 61 2.12 5.57 7.93
C TYR A 61 1.52 4.57 6.94
N CYS A 62 1.65 3.26 7.21
CA CYS A 62 1.08 2.23 6.34
C CYS A 62 -0.45 2.32 6.26
N GLU A 63 -1.14 2.65 7.37
CA GLU A 63 -2.60 2.84 7.40
C GLU A 63 -3.04 3.96 6.44
N ILE A 64 -2.34 5.10 6.47
CA ILE A 64 -2.64 6.23 5.58
C ILE A 64 -2.32 5.89 4.12
N LEU A 65 -1.23 5.16 3.85
CA LEU A 65 -0.91 4.69 2.50
C LEU A 65 -2.00 3.78 1.93
N ILE A 66 -2.53 2.85 2.73
CA ILE A 66 -3.65 1.97 2.31
C ILE A 66 -4.90 2.81 2.00
N ILE A 67 -5.23 3.76 2.88
CA ILE A 67 -6.39 4.64 2.70
C ILE A 67 -6.27 5.45 1.40
N PHE A 68 -5.08 6.01 1.11
CA PHE A 68 -4.86 6.79 -0.11
C PHE A 68 -5.10 5.96 -1.39
N PHE A 69 -4.55 4.74 -1.44
CA PHE A 69 -4.78 3.86 -2.58
C PHE A 69 -6.25 3.44 -2.69
N ARG A 70 -6.92 3.13 -1.56
CA ARG A 70 -8.35 2.81 -1.57
C ARG A 70 -9.21 3.91 -2.16
N ILE A 71 -8.90 5.18 -1.87
CA ILE A 71 -9.64 6.32 -2.44
C ILE A 71 -9.46 6.37 -3.96
N ASN A 72 -8.25 6.12 -4.45
CA ASN A 72 -7.96 6.07 -5.88
C ASN A 72 -8.73 4.95 -6.60
N ASP A 73 -8.80 3.76 -5.99
CA ASP A 73 -9.56 2.62 -6.53
C ASP A 73 -11.05 2.93 -6.62
N THR A 74 -11.63 3.47 -5.54
CA THR A 74 -13.05 3.84 -5.50
C THR A 74 -13.37 4.94 -6.53
N LEU A 75 -12.44 5.88 -6.76
CA LEU A 75 -12.63 6.94 -7.75
C LEU A 75 -12.59 6.40 -9.19
N ALA A 76 -11.71 5.44 -9.46
CA ALA A 76 -11.64 4.75 -10.75
C ALA A 76 -12.93 3.97 -11.05
N GLU A 77 -13.46 3.26 -10.04
CA GLU A 77 -14.74 2.53 -10.13
C GLU A 77 -15.92 3.48 -10.42
N ILE A 78 -16.00 4.62 -9.72
CA ILE A 78 -17.06 5.62 -9.96
C ILE A 78 -16.98 6.19 -11.39
N LYS A 79 -15.78 6.43 -11.92
CA LYS A 79 -15.60 6.91 -13.30
C LYS A 79 -16.16 5.89 -14.31
N GLU A 80 -15.84 4.62 -14.14
CA GLU A 80 -16.31 3.54 -15.02
C GLU A 80 -17.84 3.39 -14.98
N LEU A 81 -18.43 3.41 -13.77
CA LEU A 81 -19.89 3.36 -13.57
C LEU A 81 -20.62 4.53 -14.23
N MET A 82 -20.03 5.73 -14.25
CA MET A 82 -20.60 6.90 -14.93
C MET A 82 -20.48 6.82 -16.45
N GLU A 83 -19.43 6.18 -16.98
CA GLU A 83 -19.24 5.97 -18.42
C GLU A 83 -20.26 4.94 -18.96
N ASP A 84 -20.49 3.83 -18.23
CA ASP A 84 -21.51 2.82 -18.57
C ASP A 84 -22.95 3.39 -18.56
N ARG A 85 -23.28 4.25 -17.59
CA ARG A 85 -24.58 4.94 -17.51
C ARG A 85 -24.81 5.98 -18.60
N ARG A 86 -23.77 6.41 -19.33
CA ARG A 86 -23.90 7.27 -20.51
C ARG A 86 -24.30 6.49 -21.77
N SER A 87 -24.15 5.17 -21.77
CA SER A 87 -24.45 4.28 -22.92
C SER A 87 -25.88 3.73 -23.12
N PRO A 88 -26.98 4.14 -22.44
CA PRO A 88 -28.32 3.62 -22.77
C PRO A 88 -29.06 4.30 -23.94
N GLN A 89 -28.42 5.11 -24.80
CA GLN A 89 -29.16 5.78 -25.89
C GLN A 89 -28.35 6.04 -27.18
N SER A 90 -27.97 4.98 -27.92
CA SER A 90 -27.58 5.12 -29.33
C SER A 90 -28.07 4.01 -30.26
N SER A 91 -29.12 3.28 -29.90
CA SER A 91 -29.85 2.44 -30.86
C SER A 91 -31.34 2.81 -30.84
N PRO A 92 -31.84 3.53 -31.86
CA PRO A 92 -33.23 3.41 -32.24
C PRO A 92 -33.49 1.94 -32.64
N PRO A 93 -34.51 1.28 -32.09
CA PRO A 93 -34.96 -0.02 -32.59
C PRO A 93 -35.74 0.16 -33.91
N ALA A 94 -35.42 -0.73 -34.87
CA ALA A 94 -36.10 -1.00 -36.16
C ALA A 94 -35.98 0.05 -37.27
#